data_AF-K1SJQ0-F1
#
_entry.id   AF-K1SJQ0-F1
#
_cell.length_a   1.000
_cell.length_b   1.000
_cell.length_c   1.000
_cell.angle_alpha   90.00
_cell.angle_beta   90.00
_cell.angle_gamma   90.00
#
_symmetry.space_group_name_H-M   'P 1'
#
loop_
_entity.id
_entity.type
_entity.pdbx_description
1 polymer ?
#
loop_
_entity_poly.entity_id
_entity_poly.type
_entity_poly.pdbx_seq_one_letter_code
_entity_poly.pdbx_strand_id
1 'polypeptide(L)'
;MPSLLFQHIPVPEIYELLKEVPKGTDGAVKKDGKYYVLNTDIASGHLDEGPCPAEVNGGEFDAWKQQGDIKAAFFGHDHNNDFCGTYEGIDMVHTSGVGFYIYGNGPLHGSRVIDIDENTLDYS
;
A
#
# COMPACT_ATOMS: atom_id res chain seq x y z
N MET A 1 -15.76 -15.59 7.08
CA MET A 1 -16.49 -14.48 6.40
C MET A 1 -15.41 -13.57 5.88
N PRO A 2 -15.40 -13.15 4.61
CA PRO A 2 -14.33 -12.28 4.13
C PRO A 2 -14.25 -10.99 4.96
N SER A 3 -13.04 -10.46 5.12
CA SER A 3 -12.75 -9.26 5.88
C SER A 3 -11.89 -8.28 5.10
N LEU A 4 -12.07 -7.00 5.41
CA LEU A 4 -11.22 -5.90 4.97
C LEU A 4 -10.49 -5.37 6.19
N LEU A 5 -9.18 -5.21 6.09
CA LEU A 5 -8.32 -4.74 7.17
C LEU A 5 -7.99 -3.26 6.95
N PHE A 6 -8.09 -2.47 8.00
CA PHE A 6 -7.70 -1.06 7.99
C PHE A 6 -6.63 -0.85 9.04
N GLN A 7 -5.47 -0.36 8.65
CA GLN A 7 -4.45 0.05 9.60
C GLN A 7 -3.68 1.28 9.13
N HIS A 8 -3.04 1.98 10.07
CA HIS A 8 -2.37 3.23 9.74
C HIS A 8 -1.07 3.02 8.98
N ILE A 9 -0.20 2.12 9.46
CA ILE A 9 1.15 1.88 8.96
C ILE A 9 1.13 0.61 8.09
N PRO A 10 1.79 0.59 6.91
CA PRO A 10 1.85 -0.62 6.09
C PRO A 10 2.74 -1.70 6.73
N VAL A 11 2.49 -2.96 6.37
CA VAL A 11 3.40 -4.08 6.67
C VAL A 11 4.66 -4.04 5.78
N PRO A 12 5.80 -4.62 6.20
CA PRO A 12 7.02 -4.65 5.40
C PRO A 12 6.83 -5.20 3.98
N GLU A 13 5.91 -6.14 3.79
CA GLU A 13 5.55 -6.78 2.52
C GLU A 13 5.02 -5.79 1.47
N ILE A 14 4.68 -4.55 1.83
CA ILE A 14 4.34 -3.50 0.86
C ILE A 14 5.44 -3.30 -0.19
N TYR A 15 6.70 -3.58 0.18
CA TYR A 15 7.84 -3.51 -0.72
C TYR A 15 7.85 -4.60 -1.81
N GLU A 16 7.07 -5.67 -1.66
CA GLU A 16 6.92 -6.71 -2.69
C GLU A 16 6.13 -6.21 -3.90
N LEU A 17 5.38 -5.10 -3.76
CA LEU A 17 4.75 -4.38 -4.89
C LEU A 17 5.71 -3.44 -5.61
N LEU A 18 6.97 -3.34 -5.16
CA LEU A 18 7.96 -2.40 -5.70
C LEU A 18 9.09 -3.16 -6.40
N LYS A 19 9.80 -2.48 -7.31
CA LYS A 19 11.05 -2.99 -7.92
C LYS A 19 12.23 -2.18 -7.41
N GLU A 20 13.23 -2.86 -6.86
CA GLU A 20 14.52 -2.21 -6.58
C GLU A 20 15.22 -1.83 -7.89
N VAL A 21 15.71 -0.60 -7.97
CA VAL A 21 16.34 -0.01 -9.17
C VAL A 21 17.65 0.71 -8.82
N PRO A 22 18.53 1.00 -9.80
CA PRO A 22 19.71 1.81 -9.56
C PRO A 22 19.38 3.23 -9.08
N LYS A 23 20.31 3.81 -8.31
CA LYS A 23 20.24 5.23 -7.93
C LYS A 23 20.18 6.13 -9.17
N GLY A 24 19.25 7.07 -9.17
CA GLY A 24 19.08 8.05 -10.25
C GLY A 24 18.12 7.60 -11.36
N THR A 25 17.50 6.43 -11.23
CA THR A 25 16.32 6.08 -12.03
C THR A 25 15.22 7.11 -11.81
N ASP A 26 14.62 7.59 -12.89
CA ASP A 26 13.53 8.56 -12.84
C ASP A 26 12.31 7.98 -12.13
N GLY A 27 11.65 8.80 -11.29
CA GLY A 27 10.54 8.36 -10.46
C GLY A 27 10.89 7.41 -9.30
N ALA A 28 12.17 7.15 -9.03
CA ALA A 28 12.56 6.25 -7.94
C ALA A 28 12.52 6.92 -6.56
N VAL A 29 11.86 6.27 -5.59
CA VAL A 29 11.85 6.67 -4.19
C VAL A 29 12.98 6.00 -3.41
N LYS A 30 13.52 6.66 -2.39
CA LYS A 30 14.65 6.15 -1.59
C LYS A 30 14.16 5.58 -0.25
N LYS A 31 14.65 4.40 0.12
CA LYS A 31 14.53 3.81 1.47
C LYS A 31 15.82 3.09 1.84
N ASP A 32 16.37 3.35 3.02
CA ASP A 32 17.51 2.64 3.61
C ASP A 32 18.72 2.45 2.66
N GLY A 33 18.98 3.46 1.84
CA GLY A 33 20.10 3.45 0.88
C GLY A 33 19.80 2.77 -0.47
N LYS A 34 18.63 2.16 -0.60
CA LYS A 34 18.10 1.57 -1.84
C LYS A 34 17.09 2.48 -2.52
N TYR A 35 16.79 2.19 -3.78
CA TYR A 35 15.89 2.97 -4.63
C TYR A 35 14.85 2.05 -5.25
N TYR A 36 13.60 2.51 -5.29
CA TYR A 36 12.46 1.69 -5.70
C TYR A 36 11.55 2.46 -6.65
N VAL A 37 10.96 1.74 -7.60
CA VAL A 37 9.82 2.22 -8.39
C VAL A 37 8.64 1.28 -8.17
N LEU A 38 7.42 1.75 -8.45
CA LEU A 38 6.25 0.88 -8.43
C LEU A 38 6.39 -0.25 -9.46
N ASN A 39 6.11 -1.49 -9.06
CA ASN A 39 6.07 -2.61 -10.00
C ASN A 39 4.77 -2.58 -10.80
N THR A 40 4.79 -1.91 -11.96
CA THR A 40 3.59 -1.75 -12.80
C THR A 40 3.05 -3.05 -13.41
N ASP A 41 3.75 -4.18 -13.26
CA ASP A 41 3.25 -5.48 -13.72
C ASP A 41 2.22 -6.08 -12.75
N ILE A 42 2.26 -5.68 -11.46
CA ILE A 42 1.44 -6.25 -10.38
C ILE A 42 0.77 -5.19 -9.51
N ALA A 43 1.09 -3.91 -9.72
CA ALA A 43 0.55 -2.79 -8.96
C ALA A 43 0.24 -1.61 -9.89
N SER A 44 -0.64 -0.73 -9.43
CA SER A 44 -1.08 0.46 -10.15
C SER A 44 -1.23 1.65 -9.20
N GLY A 45 -1.19 2.87 -9.73
CA GLY A 45 -1.22 4.11 -8.96
C GLY A 45 0.13 4.83 -8.99
N HIS A 46 0.41 5.63 -7.96
CA HIS A 46 1.62 6.42 -7.82
C HIS A 46 2.35 6.15 -6.50
N LEU A 47 3.67 5.98 -6.61
CA LEU A 47 4.60 5.82 -5.51
C LEU A 47 5.49 7.07 -5.49
N ASP A 48 5.19 8.00 -4.60
CA ASP A 48 5.83 9.31 -4.56
C ASP A 48 6.74 9.49 -3.33
N GLU A 49 6.68 8.55 -2.38
CA GLU A 49 7.66 8.43 -1.30
C GLU A 49 7.89 6.97 -0.88
N GLY A 50 9.03 6.70 -0.24
CA GLY A 50 9.35 5.36 0.24
C GLY A 50 8.42 4.96 1.40
N PRO A 51 7.63 3.88 1.29
CA PRO A 51 6.75 3.45 2.37
C PRO A 51 7.49 3.29 3.70
N CYS A 52 6.83 3.58 4.81
CA CYS A 52 7.44 3.53 6.14
C CYS A 52 6.87 2.42 7.03
N PRO A 53 7.06 1.14 6.69
CA PRO A 53 6.68 0.03 7.55
C PRO A 53 7.63 -0.09 8.76
N ALA A 54 7.29 -0.98 9.69
CA ALA A 54 8.18 -1.36 10.77
C ALA A 54 9.51 -1.93 10.22
N GLU A 55 10.63 -1.60 10.88
CA GLU A 55 11.97 -2.08 10.47
C GLU A 55 12.13 -3.61 10.62
N VAL A 56 11.42 -4.20 11.57
CA VAL A 56 11.45 -5.63 11.87
C VAL A 56 10.10 -6.23 11.49
N ASN A 57 10.13 -7.24 10.63
CA ASN A 57 8.94 -8.03 10.32
C ASN A 57 8.58 -8.93 11.51
N GLY A 58 7.44 -8.64 12.15
CA GLY A 58 6.91 -9.40 13.29
C GLY A 58 5.99 -10.56 12.92
N GLY A 59 5.79 -10.85 11.62
CA GLY A 59 4.89 -11.90 11.15
C GLY A 59 3.43 -11.46 11.05
N GLU A 60 3.16 -10.16 10.96
CA GLU A 60 1.79 -9.64 10.85
C GLU A 60 1.10 -10.09 9.57
N PHE A 61 1.76 -9.96 8.42
CA PHE A 61 1.23 -10.44 7.14
C PHE A 61 1.06 -11.96 7.10
N ASP A 62 1.99 -12.70 7.70
CA ASP A 62 1.86 -14.16 7.84
C ASP A 62 0.64 -14.56 8.69
N ALA A 63 0.35 -13.81 9.75
CA ALA A 63 -0.86 -14.02 10.54
C ALA A 63 -2.12 -13.75 9.73
N TRP A 64 -2.13 -12.76 8.83
CA TRP A 64 -3.25 -12.51 7.93
C TRP A 64 -3.50 -13.67 6.96
N LYS A 65 -2.43 -14.21 6.38
CA LYS A 65 -2.52 -15.40 5.54
C LYS A 65 -3.01 -16.62 6.30
N GLN A 66 -2.53 -16.81 7.54
CA GLN A 66 -2.98 -17.90 8.40
C GLN A 66 -4.46 -17.77 8.75
N GLN A 67 -4.93 -16.55 9.00
CA GLN A 67 -6.34 -16.22 9.23
C GLN A 67 -7.19 -16.58 7.99
N GLY A 68 -6.67 -16.33 6.78
CA GLY A 68 -7.18 -16.90 5.53
C GLY A 68 -8.48 -16.31 4.99
N ASP A 69 -9.00 -15.25 5.61
CA ASP A 69 -10.22 -14.56 5.18
C ASP A 69 -10.07 -13.05 4.98
N ILE A 70 -8.85 -12.52 5.03
CA ILE A 70 -8.56 -11.11 4.69
C ILE A 70 -8.41 -10.97 3.18
N LYS A 71 -9.25 -10.14 2.55
CA LYS A 71 -9.21 -9.88 1.10
C LYS A 71 -8.35 -8.69 0.73
N ALA A 72 -8.34 -7.66 1.58
CA ALA A 72 -7.59 -6.44 1.35
C ALA A 72 -7.16 -5.79 2.66
N ALA A 73 -6.05 -5.06 2.60
CA ALA A 73 -5.50 -4.26 3.68
C ALA A 73 -5.27 -2.82 3.17
N PHE A 74 -5.87 -1.86 3.87
CA PHE A 74 -5.82 -0.43 3.54
C PHE A 74 -4.91 0.31 4.50
N PHE A 75 -4.01 1.12 3.95
CA PHE A 75 -2.95 1.84 4.66
C PHE A 75 -3.03 3.35 4.42
N GLY A 76 -2.46 4.10 5.36
CA GLY A 76 -2.15 5.51 5.19
C GLY A 76 -0.68 5.76 5.57
N HIS A 77 -0.44 6.73 6.45
CA HIS A 77 0.89 7.10 6.99
C HIS A 77 1.80 7.84 6.00
N ASP A 78 2.03 7.28 4.81
CA ASP A 78 2.85 7.90 3.74
C ASP A 78 1.94 8.71 2.80
N HIS A 79 1.76 10.00 3.09
CA HIS A 79 0.68 10.80 2.52
C HIS A 79 0.76 11.06 1.01
N ASN A 80 1.94 10.88 0.40
CA ASN A 80 2.14 11.08 -1.03
C ASN A 80 1.80 9.83 -1.85
N ASN A 81 1.69 8.67 -1.21
CA ASN A 81 1.45 7.41 -1.90
C ASN A 81 -0.05 7.17 -2.13
N ASP A 82 -0.39 6.71 -3.33
CA ASP A 82 -1.70 6.19 -3.66
C ASP A 82 -1.54 5.08 -4.70
N PHE A 83 -1.38 3.85 -4.22
CA PHE A 83 -1.17 2.70 -5.09
C PHE A 83 -1.82 1.45 -4.50
N CYS A 84 -2.17 0.52 -5.37
CA CYS A 84 -2.66 -0.78 -4.97
C CYS A 84 -2.05 -1.89 -5.81
N GLY A 85 -1.92 -3.07 -5.21
CA GLY A 85 -1.52 -4.29 -5.90
C GLY A 85 -1.82 -5.50 -5.03
N THR A 86 -1.84 -6.68 -5.65
CA THR A 86 -2.14 -7.92 -4.94
C THR A 86 -0.85 -8.66 -4.64
N TYR A 87 -0.64 -9.02 -3.37
CA TYR A 87 0.47 -9.86 -2.94
C TYR A 87 -0.04 -11.05 -2.14
N GLU A 88 0.36 -12.27 -2.55
CA GLU A 88 -0.07 -13.55 -1.96
C GLU A 88 -1.59 -13.66 -1.70
N GLY A 89 -2.40 -13.10 -2.59
CA GLY A 89 -3.86 -13.17 -2.54
C GLY A 89 -4.53 -12.11 -1.65
N ILE A 90 -3.77 -11.15 -1.10
CA ILE A 90 -4.29 -10.01 -0.35
C ILE A 90 -4.00 -8.73 -1.13
N ASP A 91 -5.03 -7.92 -1.33
CA ASP A 91 -4.87 -6.61 -1.95
C ASP A 91 -4.29 -5.62 -0.94
N MET A 92 -3.10 -5.09 -1.23
CA MET A 92 -2.44 -4.10 -0.41
C MET A 92 -2.67 -2.73 -1.03
N VAL A 93 -3.33 -1.84 -0.28
CA VAL A 93 -3.86 -0.59 -0.79
C VAL A 93 -3.34 0.57 0.04
N HIS A 94 -2.48 1.38 -0.54
CA HIS A 94 -1.98 2.63 0.04
C HIS A 94 -2.86 3.78 -0.41
N THR A 95 -3.26 4.66 0.51
CA THR A 95 -4.21 5.75 0.24
C THR A 95 -3.59 7.11 0.55
N SER A 96 -3.80 8.04 -0.38
CA SER A 96 -3.36 9.43 -0.27
C SER A 96 -3.92 10.14 0.97
N GLY A 97 -3.18 11.15 1.43
CA GLY A 97 -3.62 12.02 2.53
C GLY A 97 -4.79 12.94 2.12
N VAL A 98 -5.71 13.21 3.05
CA VAL A 98 -6.93 14.04 2.80
C VAL A 98 -6.85 15.46 3.39
N GLY A 99 -5.89 15.74 4.27
CA GLY A 99 -5.84 16.99 5.05
C GLY A 99 -5.27 18.20 4.29
N PHE A 100 -5.76 19.40 4.60
CA PHE A 100 -5.24 20.66 3.98
C PHE A 100 -3.96 21.21 4.63
N TYR A 101 -3.66 20.81 5.87
CA TYR A 101 -2.51 21.31 6.65
C TYR A 101 -1.47 20.23 6.96
N ILE A 102 -1.58 19.07 6.31
CA ILE A 102 -0.59 17.99 6.39
C ILE A 102 0.38 18.10 5.21
N TYR A 103 1.56 17.49 5.35
CA TYR A 103 2.42 17.28 4.18
C TYR A 103 1.71 16.33 3.21
N GLY A 104 2.00 16.48 1.93
CA GLY A 104 1.40 15.72 0.86
C GLY A 104 1.45 16.51 -0.44
N ASN A 105 1.27 15.82 -1.56
CA ASN A 105 1.23 16.45 -2.87
C ASN A 105 -0.17 17.02 -3.10
N GLY A 106 -0.43 18.27 -2.70
CA GLY A 106 -1.76 18.89 -2.64
C GLY A 106 -2.77 18.48 -3.73
N PRO A 107 -2.44 18.55 -5.05
CA PRO A 107 -3.34 18.09 -6.12
C PRO A 107 -3.69 16.59 -6.10
N LEU A 108 -2.85 15.77 -5.49
CA LEU A 108 -3.02 14.33 -5.25
C LEU A 108 -3.58 14.02 -3.86
N HIS A 109 -3.97 15.02 -3.06
CA HIS A 109 -4.75 14.73 -1.86
C HIS A 109 -6.08 14.12 -2.24
N GLY A 110 -6.46 13.07 -1.53
CA GLY A 110 -7.57 12.23 -1.93
C GLY A 110 -8.19 11.47 -0.78
N SER A 111 -9.22 10.72 -1.14
CA SER A 111 -9.88 9.74 -0.28
C SER A 111 -10.24 8.54 -1.12
N ARG A 112 -10.26 7.36 -0.51
CA ARG A 112 -10.69 6.12 -1.17
C ARG A 112 -12.13 5.80 -0.83
N VAL A 113 -12.90 5.43 -1.85
CA VAL A 113 -14.22 4.81 -1.71
C VAL A 113 -14.04 3.31 -1.87
N ILE A 114 -14.73 2.54 -1.03
CA ILE A 114 -14.73 1.07 -1.06
C ILE A 114 -16.19 0.67 -1.17
N ASP A 115 -16.57 0.08 -2.30
CA ASP A 115 -17.92 -0.43 -2.51
C ASP A 115 -17.95 -1.91 -2.16
N ILE A 116 -18.89 -2.34 -1.31
CA ILE A 116 -19.04 -3.73 -0.87
C ILE A 116 -20.37 -4.27 -1.38
N ASP A 117 -20.33 -5.40 -2.08
CA ASP A 117 -21.52 -6.11 -2.54
C ASP A 117 -21.94 -7.17 -1.52
N GLU A 118 -23.09 -6.97 -0.88
CA GLU A 118 -23.62 -7.88 0.14
C GLU A 118 -24.00 -9.27 -0.40
N ASN A 119 -24.20 -9.41 -1.72
CA ASN A 119 -24.63 -10.67 -2.33
C ASN A 119 -23.44 -11.59 -2.66
N THR A 120 -22.32 -10.99 -3.06
CA THR A 120 -21.10 -11.71 -3.45
C THR A 120 -20.05 -11.69 -2.33
N LEU A 121 -20.16 -10.73 -1.40
CA LEU A 121 -19.14 -10.40 -0.41
C LEU A 121 -17.81 -9.99 -1.08
N ASP A 122 -17.92 -9.46 -2.30
CA ASP A 122 -16.84 -8.80 -3.04
C ASP A 122 -16.79 -7.30 -2.75
N TYR A 123 -15.65 -6.71 -3.11
CA TYR A 123 -15.44 -5.27 -3.00
C TYR A 123 -14.78 -4.74 -4.27
N SER A 124 -14.96 -3.45 -4.54
CA SER A 124 -14.28 -2.72 -5.63
C SER A 124 -13.77 -1.36 -5.18
#